data_AF-A0A078IN65-F1
#
_entry.id   AF-A0A078IN65-F1
#
_cell.length_a   1.000
_cell.length_b   1.000
_cell.length_c   1.000
_cell.angle_alpha   90.00
_cell.angle_beta   90.00
_cell.angle_gamma   90.00
#
_symmetry.space_group_name_H-M   'P 1'
#
loop_
_entity.id
_entity.type
_entity.pdbx_description
1 polymer ?
#
loop_
_entity_poly.entity_id
_entity_poly.type
_entity_poly.pdbx_seq_one_letter_code
_entity_poly.pdbx_strand_id
1 'polypeptide(L)'
;MSSDKDSFNVGDLTTGLKDEDRAGLVNALKNKLQNLAGQHSDVLENLTPKIRRRVEVLREIQGKHDEIEDNFREERAALEAKYQKLYQPLYTKIVNGAIEVEGAQEDVKMDQREEKTAEEKGVPSFWLTALKNNDVISEEITERDEGALMYLKDIKWCKIEEPKGFKLEFFFDQIYILCCNLKKIFSL
;
A
#
# COMPACT_ATOMS: atom_id res chain seq x y z
N MET A 1 14.44 13.94 -5.98
CA MET A 1 14.92 13.42 -4.69
C MET A 1 14.17 14.10 -3.59
N SER A 2 13.85 13.32 -2.57
CA SER A 2 13.12 13.72 -1.38
C SER A 2 13.63 15.02 -0.77
N SER A 3 12.79 16.05 -0.78
CA SER A 3 12.72 16.96 0.36
C SER A 3 11.86 16.28 1.43
N ASP A 4 12.43 15.24 2.06
CA ASP A 4 11.86 14.66 3.29
C ASP A 4 12.00 15.73 4.37
N LYS A 5 10.97 16.58 4.50
CA LYS A 5 10.58 17.10 5.80
C LYS A 5 9.71 16.05 6.48
N ASP A 6 10.28 14.87 6.64
CA ASP A 6 9.81 13.92 7.64
C ASP A 6 10.09 14.57 8.98
N SER A 7 9.06 15.19 9.54
CA SER A 7 8.98 15.40 10.98
C SER A 7 9.00 14.02 11.61
N PHE A 8 10.20 13.52 11.90
CA PHE A 8 10.46 12.24 12.53
C PHE A 8 9.72 12.19 13.87
N ASN A 9 8.50 11.67 13.87
CA ASN A 9 7.69 11.55 15.07
C ASN A 9 8.13 10.29 15.81
N VAL A 10 9.11 10.48 16.70
CA VAL A 10 9.66 9.47 17.62
C VAL A 10 8.56 8.80 18.47
N GLY A 11 7.38 9.42 18.60
CA GLY A 11 6.26 8.91 19.38
C GLY A 11 5.82 7.51 18.98
N ASP A 12 5.76 7.22 17.69
CA ASP A 12 5.13 5.99 17.17
C ASP A 12 6.01 4.72 17.33
N LEU A 13 7.35 4.89 17.37
CA LEU A 13 8.29 3.78 17.63
C LEU A 13 8.33 3.34 19.09
N THR A 14 7.75 4.13 19.99
CA THR A 14 8.01 4.02 21.43
C THR A 14 6.78 3.63 22.25
N THR A 15 5.63 3.44 21.60
CA THR A 15 4.33 3.14 22.20
C THR A 15 4.27 1.77 22.91
N GLY A 16 5.23 0.87 22.66
CA GLY A 16 5.31 -0.47 23.26
C GLY A 16 6.51 -0.72 24.18
N LEU A 17 7.38 0.28 24.42
CA LEU A 17 8.62 0.11 25.20
C LEU A 17 8.49 0.70 26.60
N LYS A 18 9.13 0.07 27.60
CA LYS A 18 9.21 0.63 28.97
C LYS A 18 9.95 1.97 28.92
N ASP A 19 9.62 2.90 29.83
CA ASP A 19 10.14 4.28 29.78
C ASP A 19 11.67 4.38 29.78
N GLU A 20 12.37 3.46 30.45
CA GLU A 20 13.85 3.37 30.44
C GLU A 20 14.41 2.93 29.07
N ASP A 21 13.77 1.94 28.43
CA ASP A 21 14.17 1.45 27.10
C ASP A 21 13.88 2.51 26.02
N ARG A 22 12.79 3.26 26.19
CA ARG A 22 12.45 4.42 25.35
C ARG A 22 13.50 5.53 25.46
N ALA A 23 13.89 5.89 26.68
CA ALA A 23 14.91 6.91 26.90
C ALA A 23 16.28 6.47 26.33
N GLY A 24 16.64 5.19 26.47
CA GLY A 24 17.84 4.60 25.88
C GLY A 24 17.86 4.71 24.35
N LEU A 25 16.75 4.37 23.69
CA LEU A 25 16.64 4.42 22.23
C LEU A 25 16.70 5.86 21.69
N VAL A 26 16.00 6.80 22.34
CA VAL A 26 16.02 8.22 21.95
C VAL A 26 17.41 8.81 22.12
N ASN A 27 18.11 8.49 23.21
CA ASN A 27 19.48 8.93 23.42
C ASN A 27 20.45 8.30 22.40
N ALA A 28 20.29 7.02 22.06
CA ALA A 28 21.08 6.36 21.03
C ALA A 28 20.84 6.99 19.64
N LEU A 29 19.59 7.34 19.32
CA LEU A 29 19.24 8.05 18.08
C LEU A 29 19.86 9.46 18.04
N LYS A 30 19.74 10.20 19.16
CA LYS A 30 20.32 11.55 19.30
C LYS A 30 21.83 11.53 19.12
N ASN A 31 22.52 10.58 19.76
CA ASN A 31 23.96 10.42 19.63
C ASN A 31 24.37 10.04 18.20
N LYS A 32 23.63 9.15 17.53
CA LYS A 32 23.86 8.84 16.11
C LYS A 32 23.64 10.05 15.21
N LEU A 33 22.54 10.78 15.39
CA LEU A 33 22.24 11.99 14.61
C LEU A 33 23.30 13.07 14.81
N GLN A 34 23.78 13.26 16.04
CA GLN A 34 24.89 14.19 16.33
C GLN A 34 26.19 13.75 15.64
N ASN A 35 26.50 12.45 15.66
CA ASN A 35 27.68 11.93 14.97
C ASN A 35 27.58 12.07 13.44
N LEU A 36 26.43 11.76 12.84
CA LEU A 36 26.21 11.93 11.39
C LEU A 36 26.24 13.40 10.98
N ALA A 37 25.55 14.28 11.71
CA ALA A 37 25.53 15.71 11.42
C ALA A 37 26.94 16.33 11.55
N GLY A 38 27.70 15.92 12.57
CA GLY A 38 29.09 16.34 12.75
C GLY A 38 29.99 15.90 11.59
N GLN A 39 29.93 14.62 11.21
CA GLN A 39 30.73 14.04 10.12
C GLN A 39 30.49 14.73 8.77
N HIS A 40 29.25 15.07 8.43
CA HIS A 40 28.95 15.76 7.16
C HIS A 40 29.36 17.24 7.18
N SER A 41 29.30 17.91 8.33
CA SER A 41 29.77 19.30 8.45
C SER A 41 31.29 19.41 8.36
N ASP A 42 32.02 18.49 9.00
CA ASP A 42 33.49 18.43 8.98
C ASP A 42 34.02 18.23 7.55
N VAL A 43 33.34 17.42 6.73
CA VAL A 43 33.76 17.22 5.35
C VAL A 43 33.60 18.51 4.54
N LEU A 44 32.50 19.25 4.66
CA LEU A 44 32.27 20.50 3.92
C LEU A 44 33.17 21.65 4.36
N GLU A 45 33.48 21.72 5.66
CA GLU A 45 34.35 22.76 6.22
C GLU A 45 35.82 22.58 5.81
N ASN A 46 36.28 21.33 5.67
CA ASN A 46 37.64 20.99 5.24
C ASN A 46 37.89 21.12 3.72
N LEU A 47 36.86 21.43 2.92
CA LEU A 47 37.02 21.63 1.48
C LEU A 47 37.62 23.01 1.16
N THR A 48 38.55 23.04 0.21
CA THR A 48 39.05 24.30 -0.35
C THR A 48 37.92 25.10 -1.01
N PRO A 49 38.00 26.45 -1.02
CA PRO A 49 36.92 27.31 -1.53
C PRO A 49 36.46 26.97 -2.96
N LYS A 50 37.40 26.54 -3.81
CA LYS A 50 37.12 26.10 -5.19
C LYS A 50 36.26 24.83 -5.24
N ILE A 51 36.47 23.89 -4.32
CA ILE A 51 35.70 22.64 -4.24
C ILE A 51 34.34 22.93 -3.60
N ARG A 52 34.27 23.76 -2.55
CA ARG A 52 33.00 24.19 -1.93
C ARG A 52 32.05 24.82 -2.95
N ARG A 53 32.57 25.69 -3.82
CA ARG A 53 31.77 26.30 -4.90
C ARG A 53 31.23 25.28 -5.91
N ARG A 54 31.97 24.19 -6.18
CA ARG A 54 31.47 23.08 -7.02
C ARG A 54 30.34 22.32 -6.33
N VAL A 55 30.44 22.10 -5.01
CA VAL A 55 29.39 21.44 -4.22
C VAL A 55 28.11 22.30 -4.20
N GLU A 56 28.23 23.62 -4.09
CA GLU A 56 27.07 24.53 -4.17
C GLU A 56 26.32 24.38 -5.51
N VAL A 57 27.07 24.38 -6.62
CA VAL A 57 26.51 24.17 -7.97
C VAL A 57 25.90 22.77 -8.11
N LEU A 58 26.53 21.74 -7.53
CA LEU A 58 25.95 20.39 -7.49
C LEU A 58 24.63 20.36 -6.73
N ARG A 59 24.49 21.12 -5.63
CA ARG A 59 23.23 21.23 -4.89
C ARG A 59 22.13 21.89 -5.73
N GLU A 60 22.47 22.90 -6.53
CA GLU A 60 21.53 23.51 -7.48
C GLU A 60 21.11 22.52 -8.58
N ILE A 61 22.04 21.73 -9.10
CA ILE A 61 21.73 20.66 -10.06
C ILE A 61 20.81 19.61 -9.43
N GLN A 62 21.07 19.24 -8.17
CA GLN A 62 20.21 18.30 -7.46
C GLN A 62 18.80 18.84 -7.31
N GLY A 63 18.63 20.13 -6.97
CA GLY A 63 17.32 20.76 -6.93
C GLY A 63 16.57 20.67 -8.26
N LYS A 64 17.24 20.94 -9.38
CA LYS A 64 16.64 20.78 -10.72
C LYS A 64 16.28 19.34 -11.04
N HIS A 65 17.11 18.38 -10.64
CA HIS A 65 16.80 16.96 -10.78
C HIS A 65 15.57 16.60 -9.96
N ASP A 66 15.42 17.19 -8.77
CA ASP A 66 14.28 16.94 -7.89
C ASP A 66 12.98 17.48 -8.49
N GLU A 67 13.01 18.68 -9.06
CA GLU A 67 11.88 19.24 -9.82
C GLU A 67 11.46 18.34 -11.00
N ILE A 68 12.42 17.78 -11.75
CA ILE A 68 12.12 16.86 -12.86
C ILE A 68 11.50 15.55 -12.34
N GLU A 69 12.05 15.03 -11.25
CA GLU A 69 11.56 13.81 -10.61
C GLU A 69 10.12 13.98 -10.08
N ASP A 70 9.80 15.15 -9.53
CA ASP A 70 8.44 15.47 -9.06
C ASP A 70 7.45 15.51 -10.23
N ASN A 71 7.80 16.20 -11.32
CA ASN A 71 6.99 16.20 -12.55
C ASN A 71 6.78 14.78 -13.10
N PHE A 72 7.84 13.95 -13.12
CA PHE A 72 7.75 12.55 -13.55
C PHE A 72 6.78 11.74 -12.68
N ARG A 73 6.79 11.96 -11.36
CA ARG A 73 5.89 11.28 -10.42
C ARG A 73 4.44 11.68 -10.62
N GLU A 74 4.18 12.95 -10.88
CA GLU A 74 2.85 13.46 -11.19
C GLU A 74 2.31 12.86 -12.49
N GLU A 75 3.10 12.90 -13.58
CA GLU A 75 2.71 12.32 -14.86
C GLU A 75 2.48 10.81 -14.76
N ARG A 76 3.35 10.10 -14.03
CA ARG A 76 3.20 8.67 -13.77
C ARG A 76 1.93 8.37 -12.96
N ALA A 77 1.62 9.15 -11.93
CA ALA A 77 0.41 8.97 -11.13
C ALA A 77 -0.85 9.19 -11.98
N ALA A 78 -0.87 10.22 -12.82
CA ALA A 78 -1.97 10.46 -13.75
C ALA A 78 -2.13 9.31 -14.77
N LEU A 79 -1.02 8.75 -15.24
CA LEU A 79 -1.01 7.61 -16.15
C LEU A 79 -1.53 6.34 -15.47
N GLU A 80 -1.03 6.01 -14.28
CA GLU A 80 -1.51 4.88 -13.48
C GLU A 80 -3.01 5.00 -13.21
N ALA A 81 -3.50 6.19 -12.83
CA ALA A 81 -4.92 6.45 -12.61
C ALA A 81 -5.77 6.26 -13.88
N LYS A 82 -5.27 6.67 -15.05
CA LYS A 82 -5.94 6.46 -16.35
C LYS A 82 -6.10 4.97 -16.65
N TYR A 83 -5.02 4.19 -16.53
CA TYR A 83 -5.07 2.76 -16.84
C TYR A 83 -5.83 1.96 -15.78
N GLN A 84 -5.76 2.36 -14.50
CA GLN A 84 -6.56 1.75 -13.44
C GLN A 84 -8.07 1.83 -13.73
N LYS A 85 -8.55 2.95 -14.29
CA LYS A 85 -9.95 3.10 -14.73
C LYS A 85 -10.32 2.15 -15.89
N LEU A 86 -9.37 1.85 -16.77
CA LEU A 86 -9.56 0.90 -17.87
C LEU A 86 -9.58 -0.56 -17.38
N TYR A 87 -8.81 -0.88 -16.35
CA TYR A 87 -8.78 -2.22 -15.76
C TYR A 87 -9.97 -2.51 -14.84
N GLN A 88 -10.50 -1.50 -14.14
CA GLN A 88 -11.68 -1.62 -13.26
C GLN A 88 -12.85 -2.44 -13.85
N PRO A 89 -13.35 -2.17 -15.09
CA PRO A 89 -14.44 -2.95 -15.65
C PRO A 89 -14.07 -4.40 -15.93
N LEU A 90 -12.80 -4.72 -16.24
CA LEU A 90 -12.37 -6.10 -16.49
C LEU A 90 -12.50 -6.95 -15.21
N TYR A 91 -12.04 -6.43 -14.07
CA TYR A 91 -12.10 -7.14 -12.80
C TYR A 91 -13.52 -7.22 -12.24
N THR A 92 -14.30 -6.14 -12.35
CA THR A 92 -15.68 -6.09 -11.85
C THR A 92 -16.59 -7.10 -12.57
N LYS A 93 -16.37 -7.32 -13.87
CA LYS A 93 -17.22 -8.19 -14.70
C LYS A 93 -17.06 -9.67 -14.39
N ILE A 94 -15.84 -10.12 -14.10
CA ILE A 94 -15.52 -11.54 -13.90
C ILE A 94 -15.88 -11.98 -12.47
N VAL A 95 -15.54 -11.17 -11.47
CA VAL A 95 -15.74 -11.54 -10.06
C VAL A 95 -17.22 -11.52 -9.67
N ASN A 96 -18.00 -10.57 -10.21
CA ASN A 96 -19.43 -10.45 -9.90
C ASN A 96 -20.36 -11.14 -10.93
N GLY A 97 -19.80 -11.81 -11.95
CA GLY A 97 -20.59 -12.55 -12.95
C GLY A 97 -21.48 -11.70 -13.85
N ALA A 98 -21.08 -10.46 -14.16
CA ALA A 98 -21.86 -9.56 -15.03
C ALA A 98 -21.71 -9.88 -16.54
N ILE A 99 -20.87 -10.86 -16.89
CA ILE A 99 -20.77 -11.44 -18.23
C ILE A 99 -20.95 -12.95 -18.07
N GLU A 100 -22.03 -13.49 -18.65
CA GLU A 100 -22.06 -14.89 -19.05
C GLU A 100 -20.89 -15.08 -20.00
N VAL A 101 -19.92 -15.91 -19.63
CA VAL A 101 -18.73 -16.18 -20.44
C VAL A 101 -19.20 -16.93 -21.70
N GLU A 102 -19.64 -16.21 -22.72
CA GLU A 102 -19.73 -16.70 -24.10
C GLU A 102 -18.30 -16.98 -24.59
N GLY A 103 -17.73 -18.11 -24.15
CA GLY A 103 -16.35 -18.43 -24.48
C GLY A 103 -15.72 -19.55 -23.67
N ALA A 104 -16.47 -20.60 -23.30
CA ALA A 104 -15.88 -21.88 -22.90
C ALA A 104 -16.82 -23.02 -23.27
N GLN A 105 -16.79 -23.44 -24.54
CA GLN A 105 -17.23 -24.78 -24.90
C GLN A 105 -16.27 -25.80 -24.27
N GLU A 106 -16.85 -26.81 -23.60
CA GLU A 106 -16.33 -28.19 -23.38
C GLU A 106 -15.00 -28.29 -22.61
N ASP A 107 -14.78 -29.11 -21.58
CA ASP A 107 -15.42 -30.27 -20.96
C ASP A 107 -14.69 -30.44 -19.62
N VAL A 108 -15.35 -30.81 -18.52
CA VAL A 108 -14.98 -31.94 -17.64
C VAL A 108 -16.14 -32.15 -16.67
N LYS A 109 -16.87 -33.25 -16.88
CA LYS A 109 -17.81 -33.85 -15.93
C LYS A 109 -17.08 -34.22 -14.64
N MET A 110 -17.59 -33.82 -13.47
CA MET A 110 -17.63 -34.66 -12.27
C MET A 110 -18.84 -34.31 -11.41
N ASP A 111 -19.32 -35.33 -10.72
CA ASP A 111 -20.71 -35.66 -10.41
C ASP A 111 -21.10 -35.30 -8.96
N GLN A 112 -22.32 -34.77 -8.79
CA GLN A 112 -23.23 -34.86 -7.63
C GLN A 112 -22.81 -34.40 -6.21
N ARG A 113 -23.42 -33.32 -5.69
CA ARG A 113 -24.60 -33.32 -4.76
C ARG A 113 -24.97 -31.91 -4.23
N GLU A 114 -26.26 -31.57 -4.40
CA GLU A 114 -27.21 -30.78 -3.56
C GLU A 114 -26.68 -29.53 -2.80
N GLU A 115 -27.26 -28.33 -2.83
CA GLU A 115 -28.67 -27.93 -2.77
C GLU A 115 -28.80 -26.44 -3.18
N LYS A 116 -29.91 -26.07 -3.84
CA LYS A 116 -30.15 -24.76 -4.48
C LYS A 116 -30.34 -23.61 -3.47
N THR A 117 -29.78 -22.43 -3.74
CA THR A 117 -30.51 -21.17 -4.04
C THR A 117 -29.65 -19.90 -3.84
N ALA A 118 -29.04 -19.43 -4.92
CA ALA A 118 -28.91 -18.03 -5.31
C ALA A 118 -28.22 -18.04 -6.68
N GLU A 119 -28.67 -17.21 -7.61
CA GLU A 119 -28.13 -17.11 -8.98
C GLU A 119 -26.60 -17.21 -9.00
N GLU A 120 -26.04 -18.20 -9.71
CA GLU A 120 -24.59 -18.42 -9.89
C GLU A 120 -23.99 -17.32 -10.78
N LYS A 121 -24.03 -16.07 -10.29
CA LYS A 121 -23.35 -14.93 -10.90
C LYS A 121 -22.00 -14.77 -10.24
N GLY A 122 -20.94 -15.22 -10.94
CA GLY A 122 -19.55 -14.97 -10.59
C GLY A 122 -18.82 -16.20 -10.04
N VAL A 123 -17.66 -15.97 -9.41
CA VAL A 123 -16.82 -17.04 -8.86
C VAL A 123 -17.05 -17.14 -7.34
N PRO A 124 -17.63 -18.22 -6.82
CA PRO A 124 -17.88 -18.39 -5.39
C PRO A 124 -16.58 -18.31 -4.58
N SER A 125 -16.62 -17.64 -3.42
CA SER A 125 -15.50 -17.52 -2.47
C SER A 125 -14.17 -17.10 -3.11
N PHE A 126 -14.22 -16.34 -4.21
CA PHE A 126 -13.04 -15.93 -4.97
C PHE A 126 -12.00 -15.24 -4.09
N TRP A 127 -12.42 -14.20 -3.35
CA TRP A 127 -11.51 -13.42 -2.52
C TRP A 127 -10.98 -14.20 -1.32
N LEU A 128 -11.81 -15.03 -0.66
CA LEU A 128 -11.34 -15.90 0.42
C LEU A 128 -10.24 -16.85 -0.08
N THR A 129 -10.49 -17.49 -1.23
CA THR A 129 -9.50 -18.39 -1.86
C THR A 129 -8.23 -17.65 -2.26
N ALA A 130 -8.37 -16.46 -2.87
CA ALA A 130 -7.23 -15.65 -3.29
C ALA A 130 -6.38 -15.17 -2.11
N LEU A 131 -7.01 -14.77 -1.00
CA LEU A 131 -6.31 -14.33 0.20
C LEU A 131 -5.64 -15.50 0.94
N LYS A 132 -6.27 -16.68 1.00
CA LYS A 132 -5.68 -17.89 1.60
C LYS A 132 -4.52 -18.48 0.79
N ASN A 133 -4.48 -18.20 -0.52
CA ASN A 133 -3.36 -18.60 -1.38
C ASN A 133 -2.15 -17.65 -1.29
N ASN A 134 -2.25 -16.55 -0.54
CA ASN A 134 -1.12 -15.65 -0.31
C ASN A 134 -0.44 -16.00 1.03
N ASP A 135 0.86 -16.28 1.00
CA ASP A 135 1.61 -16.76 2.17
C ASP A 135 1.47 -15.83 3.39
N VAL A 136 1.64 -14.52 3.20
CA VAL A 136 1.61 -13.54 4.29
C VAL A 136 0.20 -13.32 4.84
N ILE A 137 -0.80 -13.25 3.96
CA ILE A 137 -2.18 -12.96 4.39
C ILE A 137 -2.83 -14.20 5.02
N SER A 138 -2.46 -15.39 4.58
CA SER A 138 -3.04 -16.65 5.07
C SER A 138 -2.82 -16.87 6.58
N GLU A 139 -1.67 -16.43 7.11
CA GLU A 139 -1.34 -16.54 8.53
C GLU A 139 -2.21 -15.64 9.42
N GLU A 140 -2.74 -14.55 8.85
CA GLU A 140 -3.59 -13.58 9.54
C GLU A 140 -5.09 -13.93 9.48
N ILE A 141 -5.49 -14.91 8.66
CA ILE A 141 -6.90 -15.32 8.51
C ILE A 141 -7.21 -16.44 9.49
N THR A 142 -8.09 -16.18 10.46
CA THR A 142 -8.59 -17.22 11.38
C THR A 142 -9.90 -17.84 10.90
N GLU A 143 -10.29 -19.00 11.45
CA GLU A 143 -11.56 -19.67 11.13
C GLU A 143 -12.80 -18.76 11.31
N ARG A 144 -12.73 -17.79 12.23
CA ARG A 144 -13.80 -16.81 12.44
C ARG A 144 -13.90 -15.79 11.30
N ASP A 145 -12.76 -15.45 10.70
CA ASP A 145 -12.68 -14.48 9.62
C ASP A 145 -13.16 -15.09 8.29
N GLU A 146 -12.99 -16.40 8.09
CA GLU A 146 -13.47 -17.11 6.90
C GLU A 146 -14.98 -16.91 6.67
N GLY A 147 -15.77 -16.93 7.74
CA GLY A 147 -17.21 -16.69 7.67
C GLY A 147 -17.56 -15.29 7.16
N ALA A 148 -16.79 -14.26 7.53
CA ALA A 148 -16.98 -12.90 7.03
C ALA A 148 -16.44 -12.74 5.60
N LEU A 149 -15.26 -13.29 5.32
CA LEU A 149 -14.59 -13.23 4.02
C LEU A 149 -15.34 -13.98 2.92
N MET A 150 -16.20 -14.95 3.26
CA MET A 150 -17.12 -15.59 2.31
C MET A 150 -18.08 -14.60 1.64
N TYR A 151 -18.39 -13.48 2.32
CA TYR A 151 -19.25 -12.41 1.80
C TYR A 151 -18.47 -11.27 1.15
N LEU A 152 -17.14 -11.36 1.05
CA LEU A 152 -16.31 -10.34 0.42
C LEU A 152 -16.51 -10.38 -1.10
N LYS A 153 -17.05 -9.29 -1.67
CA LYS A 153 -17.35 -9.15 -3.10
C LYS A 153 -16.23 -8.48 -3.87
N ASP A 154 -15.56 -7.50 -3.25
CA ASP A 154 -14.52 -6.74 -3.92
C ASP A 154 -13.50 -6.17 -2.92
N ILE A 155 -12.26 -6.02 -3.37
CA ILE A 155 -11.20 -5.31 -2.66
C ILE A 155 -10.65 -4.26 -3.61
N LYS A 156 -10.86 -2.98 -3.28
CA LYS A 156 -10.31 -1.86 -4.04
C LYS A 156 -9.17 -1.23 -3.27
N TRP A 157 -8.24 -0.63 -4.01
CA TRP A 157 -7.23 0.22 -3.42
C TRP A 157 -7.16 1.54 -4.16
N CYS A 158 -6.83 2.60 -3.42
CA CYS A 158 -6.55 3.91 -4.00
C CYS A 158 -5.34 4.54 -3.31
N LYS A 159 -4.50 5.19 -4.11
CA LYS A 159 -3.38 5.99 -3.61
C LYS A 159 -3.89 7.27 -2.95
N ILE A 160 -3.28 7.66 -1.84
CA ILE A 160 -3.48 8.94 -1.18
C ILE A 160 -2.21 9.76 -1.42
N GLU A 161 -2.37 10.94 -2.00
CA GLU A 161 -1.23 11.81 -2.34
C GLU A 161 -0.79 12.63 -1.11
N GLU A 162 -1.73 13.14 -0.31
CA GLU A 162 -1.42 13.92 0.90
C GLU A 162 -2.40 13.60 2.06
N PRO A 163 -1.90 13.05 3.19
CA PRO A 163 -0.55 12.52 3.41
C PRO A 163 -0.28 11.31 2.49
N LYS A 164 0.98 11.11 2.08
CA LYS A 164 1.35 10.00 1.21
C LYS A 164 0.88 8.68 1.84
N GLY A 165 0.26 7.84 1.03
CA GLY A 165 -0.30 6.60 1.53
C GLY A 165 -1.13 5.85 0.50
N PHE A 166 -1.81 4.82 0.98
CA PHE A 166 -2.81 4.12 0.20
C PHE A 166 -3.93 3.62 1.12
N LYS A 167 -5.12 3.49 0.57
CA LYS A 167 -6.29 2.98 1.25
C LYS A 167 -6.74 1.69 0.58
N LEU A 168 -7.04 0.67 1.38
CA LEU A 168 -7.75 -0.53 0.96
C LEU A 168 -9.22 -0.41 1.40
N GLU A 169 -10.15 -0.73 0.50
CA GLU A 169 -11.60 -0.74 0.73
C GLU A 169 -12.15 -2.14 0.41
N PHE A 170 -12.78 -2.76 1.40
CA PHE A 170 -13.35 -4.10 1.31
C PHE A 170 -14.88 -3.99 1.26
N PHE A 171 -15.48 -4.53 0.20
CA PHE A 171 -16.91 -4.46 -0.06
C PHE A 171 -17.56 -5.80 0.27
N PHE A 172 -18.44 -5.82 1.27
CA PHE A 172 -19.13 -7.03 1.71
C PHE A 172 -20.60 -7.03 1.29
N ASP A 173 -21.14 -8.22 1.06
CA ASP A 173 -22.57 -8.40 0.85
C ASP A 173 -23.37 -8.10 2.13
N GLN A 174 -24.54 -7.49 1.97
CA GLN A 174 -25.22 -6.68 3.00
C GLN A 174 -25.81 -7.46 4.17
N ILE A 175 -25.65 -8.79 4.20
CA ILE A 175 -26.45 -9.67 5.06
C ILE A 175 -25.82 -9.85 6.46
N TYR A 176 -24.50 -9.63 6.66
CA TYR A 176 -23.83 -9.96 7.93
C TYR A 176 -23.01 -8.86 8.60
N ILE A 177 -22.72 -7.73 7.94
CA ILE A 177 -21.83 -6.69 8.50
C ILE A 177 -22.56 -5.35 8.52
N LEU A 178 -22.75 -4.78 9.74
CA LEU A 178 -23.34 -3.45 9.95
C LEU A 178 -22.55 -2.31 9.27
N CYS A 179 -21.32 -2.61 8.83
CA CYS A 179 -20.45 -1.78 8.03
C CYS A 179 -20.22 -2.42 6.65
N CYS A 180 -21.03 -2.05 5.65
CA CYS A 180 -20.92 -2.60 4.28
C CYS A 180 -19.59 -2.30 3.57
N ASN A 181 -18.73 -1.44 4.15
CA ASN A 181 -17.42 -1.08 3.62
C ASN A 181 -16.39 -0.98 4.75
N LEU A 182 -15.44 -1.92 4.82
CA LEU A 182 -14.29 -1.82 5.71
C LEU A 182 -13.18 -1.02 5.01
N LYS A 183 -12.56 -0.07 5.69
CA LYS A 183 -11.49 0.77 5.12
C LYS A 183 -10.26 0.72 6.01
N LYS A 184 -9.10 0.46 5.40
CA LYS A 184 -7.80 0.57 6.06
C LYS A 184 -6.94 1.60 5.32
N ILE A 185 -6.44 2.60 6.05
CA ILE A 185 -5.56 3.64 5.52
C ILE A 185 -4.15 3.35 6.02
N PHE A 186 -3.20 3.31 5.09
CA PHE A 186 -1.77 3.20 5.36
C PHE A 186 -1.13 4.54 5.00
N SER A 187 -0.53 5.18 5.98
CA SER A 187 0.32 6.35 5.77
C SER A 187 1.74 5.88 5.51
N LEU A 188 2.38 6.44 4.48
CA LEU A 188 3.77 6.21 4.10
C LEU A 188 4.63 7.39 4.51
#